data_AF-A0A4R7JQC9-F1
#
_entry.id   AF-A0A4R7JQC9-F1
#
_cell.length_a   1.000
_cell.length_b   1.000
_cell.length_c   1.000
_cell.angle_alpha   90.00
_cell.angle_beta   90.00
_cell.angle_gamma   90.00
#
_symmetry.space_group_name_H-M   'P 1'
#
loop_
_entity.id
_entity.type
_entity.pdbx_description
1 polymer ?
#
loop_
_entity_poly.entity_id
_entity_poly.type
_entity_poly.pdbx_seq_one_letter_code
_entity_poly.pdbx_strand_id
1 'polypeptide(L)' 'MTEEHGELTALGPYAYRPGRDHFPSPGDGTLTRGGQPVPLRVTEPVLQRFLDVMTELEIGLAERWGRTQGSLTCSRPE' A
#
# COMPACT_ATOMS: atom_id res chain seq x y z
N MET A 1 -1.68 20.88 14.72
CA MET A 1 -0.52 20.25 14.07
C MET A 1 -0.80 18.77 14.06
N THR A 2 -1.38 18.25 12.97
CA THR A 2 -1.60 16.81 12.79
C THR A 2 -0.33 16.23 12.22
N GLU A 3 0.39 15.46 13.04
CA GLU A 3 1.53 14.70 12.58
C GLU A 3 0.99 13.54 11.73
N GLU A 4 0.87 13.78 10.43
CA GLU A 4 0.60 12.74 9.44
C GLU A 4 1.85 11.84 9.41
N HIS A 5 1.88 10.86 10.32
CA HIS A 5 2.80 9.74 10.23
C HIS A 5 2.34 8.89 9.06
N GLY A 6 2.92 9.14 7.88
CA GLY A 6 2.76 8.25 6.73
C GLY A 6 2.99 6.81 7.18
N GLU A 7 1.95 5.98 7.02
CA GLU A 7 1.89 4.65 7.59
C GLU A 7 3.05 3.79 7.05
N LEU A 8 3.70 3.03 7.94
CA LEU A 8 4.83 2.20 7.57
C LEU A 8 4.31 0.94 6.85
N THR A 9 4.58 0.80 5.56
CA THR A 9 4.15 -0.35 4.77
C THR A 9 5.22 -1.46 4.78
N ALA A 10 4.84 -2.67 5.19
CA ALA A 10 5.71 -3.84 5.08
C ALA A 10 5.69 -4.41 3.66
N LEU A 11 6.86 -4.54 3.04
CA LEU A 11 7.06 -5.07 1.68
C LEU A 11 7.99 -6.29 1.72
N GLY A 12 7.56 -7.33 2.43
CA GLY A 12 8.38 -8.52 2.70
C GLY A 12 9.55 -8.19 3.65
N PRO A 13 10.83 -8.39 3.26
CA PRO A 13 11.98 -8.05 4.11
C PRO A 13 12.28 -6.55 4.18
N TYR A 14 11.49 -5.72 3.47
CA TYR A 14 11.63 -4.27 3.42
C TYR A 14 10.51 -3.58 4.19
N ALA A 15 10.80 -2.42 4.77
CA ALA A 15 9.80 -1.50 5.30
C ALA A 15 9.87 -0.19 4.52
N TYR A 16 8.76 0.21 3.93
CA TYR A 16 8.62 1.49 3.23
C TYR A 16 7.96 2.51 4.16
N ARG A 17 8.53 3.71 4.20
CA ARG A 17 7.89 4.88 4.81
C ARG A 17 7.78 5.96 3.73
N PRO A 18 6.57 6.45 3.42
CA PRO A 18 6.42 7.48 2.42
C PRO A 18 7.06 8.80 2.87
N GLY A 19 7.47 9.56 1.86
CA GLY A 19 7.93 10.92 1.99
C GLY A 19 6.85 11.80 2.59
N ARG A 20 7.29 12.92 3.16
CA ARG A 20 6.42 13.93 3.73
C ARG A 20 6.26 15.05 2.72
N ASP A 21 5.05 15.26 2.20
CA ASP A 21 4.74 16.38 1.29
C ASP A 21 4.50 17.70 2.05
N HIS A 22 5.33 17.99 3.05
CA HIS A 22 5.18 19.17 3.89
C HIS A 22 6.04 20.30 3.34
N PHE A 23 5.42 21.42 2.96
CA PHE A 23 6.17 22.65 2.70
C PHE A 23 6.74 23.20 4.02
N PRO A 24 8.00 23.68 4.09
CA PRO A 24 8.92 23.97 2.99
C PRO A 24 9.94 22.87 2.66
N SER A 25 9.87 21.70 3.30
CA SER A 25 10.87 20.65 3.16
C SER A 25 10.20 19.31 2.83
N PRO A 26 9.88 19.07 1.55
CA PRO A 26 9.48 17.75 1.09
C PRO A 26 10.57 16.76 1.50
N GLY A 27 10.20 15.70 2.21
CA GLY A 27 11.12 14.65 2.62
C GLY A 27 11.00 13.45 1.68
N ASP A 28 12.12 12.90 1.22
CA ASP A 28 12.12 11.64 0.44
C ASP A 28 11.53 10.50 1.26
N GLY A 29 10.76 9.63 0.62
CA GLY A 29 10.40 8.33 1.15
C GLY A 29 11.63 7.47 1.41
N THR A 30 11.49 6.50 2.30
CA THR A 30 12.61 5.66 2.74
C THR A 30 12.22 4.20 2.64
N LEU A 31 13.08 3.39 2.02
CA LEU A 31 13.02 1.93 2.07
C LEU A 31 14.07 1.42 3.05
N THR A 32 13.67 0.62 4.02
CA THR A 32 14.57 0.08 5.05
C THR A 32 14.67 -1.43 4.91
N ARG A 33 15.89 -1.97 4.90
CA ARG A 33 16.15 -3.42 4.98
C ARG A 33 17.14 -3.69 6.11
N GLY A 34 16.77 -4.54 7.07
CA GLY A 34 17.68 -4.90 8.17
C GLY A 34 18.25 -3.70 8.94
N GLY A 35 17.46 -2.63 9.11
CA GLY A 35 17.88 -1.40 9.78
C GLY A 35 18.70 -0.43 8.92
N GLN A 36 18.93 -0.73 7.64
CA GLN A 36 19.63 0.17 6.71
C GLN A 36 18.60 0.97 5.89
N PRO A 37 18.44 2.28 6.14
CA PRO A 37 17.53 3.15 5.39
C PRO A 37 18.14 3.60 4.07
N VAL A 38 17.34 3.58 3.01
CA VAL A 38 17.69 4.07 1.67
C VAL A 38 16.62 5.08 1.22
N PRO A 39 16.97 6.36 1.00
CA PRO A 39 16.04 7.36 0.51
C PRO A 39 15.68 7.08 -0.96
N LEU A 40 14.39 7.21 -1.29
CA LEU A 40 13.80 6.87 -2.57
C LEU A 40 13.59 8.09 -3.49
N ARG A 41 14.41 9.14 -3.34
CA ARG A 41 14.45 10.37 -4.17
C ARG A 41 13.57 10.36 -5.43
N VAL A 42 14.08 9.81 -6.53
CA VAL A 42 13.39 9.81 -7.84
C VAL A 42 12.53 8.57 -8.07
N THR A 43 12.69 7.54 -7.25
CA THR A 43 12.05 6.23 -7.43
C THR A 43 10.78 6.05 -6.61
N GLU A 44 10.55 6.92 -5.63
CA GLU A 44 9.38 6.87 -4.76
C GLU A 44 8.06 6.92 -5.53
N PRO A 45 7.84 7.81 -6.52
CA PRO A 45 6.58 7.83 -7.25
C PRO A 45 6.26 6.51 -7.98
N VAL A 46 7.30 5.80 -8.42
CA VAL A 46 7.15 4.50 -9.07
C VAL A 46 6.72 3.44 -8.06
N LEU A 47 7.33 3.44 -6.87
CA LEU A 47 6.96 2.52 -5.80
C LEU A 47 5.54 2.79 -5.30
N GLN A 48 5.18 4.04 -5.04
CA GLN A 48 3.82 4.41 -4.60
C GLN A 48 2.77 3.92 -5.59
N ARG A 49 2.95 4.25 -6.87
CA ARG A 49 2.02 3.81 -7.92
C ARG A 49 1.90 2.29 -8.01
N PHE A 50 3.00 1.56 -7.81
CA PHE A 50 2.95 0.10 -7.75
C PHE A 50 2.09 -0.40 -6.59
N LEU A 51 2.26 0.18 -5.39
CA LEU A 51 1.47 -0.19 -4.21
C LEU A 51 -0.02 0.15 -4.38
N ASP A 52 -0.34 1.29 -4.99
CA ASP A 52 -1.72 1.68 -5.27
C ASP A 52 -2.40 0.65 -6.19
N VAL A 53 -1.73 0.25 -7.27
CA VAL A 53 -2.25 -0.76 -8.22
C VAL A 53 -2.41 -2.12 -7.54
N MET A 54 -1.44 -2.54 -6.72
CA MET A 54 -1.54 -3.80 -5.98
C MET A 54 -2.74 -3.79 -5.02
N THR A 55 -2.94 -2.68 -4.31
CA THR A 55 -4.08 -2.50 -3.39
C THR A 55 -5.41 -2.55 -4.14
N GLU A 56 -5.52 -1.86 -5.27
CA GLU A 56 -6.73 -1.89 -6.11
C GLU A 56 -7.05 -3.31 -6.59
N LEU A 57 -6.03 -4.05 -7.04
CA LEU A 57 -6.18 -5.43 -7.49
C LEU A 57 -6.60 -6.37 -6.35
N GLU A 58 -6.04 -6.22 -5.16
CA GLU A 58 -6.39 -7.00 -3.98
C GLU A 58 -7.84 -6.74 -3.54
N ILE A 59 -8.27 -5.47 -3.52
CA ILE A 59 -9.66 -5.09 -3.24
C ILE A 59 -10.58 -5.70 -4.29
N GLY A 60 -10.28 -5.51 -5.58
CA GLY A 60 -11.11 -6.04 -6.67
C GLY A 60 -11.22 -7.56 -6.65
N LEU A 61 -10.15 -8.26 -6.26
CA LEU A 61 -10.15 -9.70 -6.06
C LEU A 61 -11.05 -10.10 -4.87
N ALA A 62 -10.88 -9.46 -3.72
CA ALA A 62 -11.67 -9.74 -2.52
C ALA A 62 -13.17 -9.55 -2.76
N GLU A 63 -13.55 -8.46 -3.44
CA GLU A 63 -14.94 -8.20 -3.79
C GLU A 63 -15.52 -9.26 -4.74
N ARG A 64 -14.82 -9.59 -5.83
CA ARG A 64 -15.28 -10.59 -6.81
C ARG A 64 -15.37 -11.98 -6.20
N TRP A 65 -14.40 -12.34 -5.36
CA TRP A 65 -14.41 -13.60 -4.65
C TRP A 65 -15.56 -13.68 -3.65
N GLY A 66 -15.79 -12.63 -2.86
CA GLY A 66 -16.91 -12.54 -1.92
C GLY A 66 -18.27 -12.67 -2.62
N ARG A 67 -18.46 -11.98 -3.75
CA ARG A 67 -19.68 -12.11 -4.58
C ARG A 67 -19.87 -13.53 -5.13
N THR A 68 -18.81 -14.18 -5.57
CA THR A 68 -18.86 -15.56 -6.09
C THR A 68 -19.29 -16.55 -5.00
N GLN A 69 -18.74 -16.44 -3.79
CA GLN A 69 -19.12 -17.27 -2.64
C GLN A 69 -20.58 -17.02 -2.20
N GLY A 70 -21.02 -15.75 -2.19
CA GLY A 70 -22.42 -15.40 -1.93
C GLY A 70 -23.40 -15.95 -2.98
N SER A 71 -22.97 -16.03 -4.25
CA SER A 71 -23.78 -16.63 -5.33
C SER A 71 -23.89 -18.14 -5.21
N LEU A 72 -22.82 -18.84 -4.80
CA LEU A 72 -22.81 -20.30 -4.64
C LEU A 72 -23.62 -20.77 -3.42
N THR A 73 -23.74 -19.93 -2.40
CA THR A 73 -24.55 -20.21 -1.20
C THR A 73 -26.04 -19.92 -1.41
N CYS A 74 -26.37 -19.00 -2.32
CA CYS A 74 -27.74 -18.77 -2.80
C CYS A 74 -28.15 -19.78 -3.89
N SER A 75 -28.17 -21.07 -3.57
CA SER A 75 -28.72 -22.11 -4.46
C SER A 75 -29.26 -23.29 -3.66
N ARG A 76 -30.37 -23.10 -2.95
CA ARG A 76 -31.38 -24.15 -2.74
C ARG A 76 -32.73 -23.57 -2.30
N PRO A 77 -33.62 -23.23 -3.25
CA PRO A 77 -35.05 -23.30 -2.97
C PRO A 77 -35.47 -24.78 -2.91
N GLU A 78 -36.19 -25.16 -1.84
CA GLU A 78 -36.98 -26.41 -1.78
C GLU A 78 -38.24 -26.30 -2.64
#